data_AF-A0A9W4R8P1-F1
#
_entry.id   AF-A0A9W4R8P1-F1
#
_cell.length_a   1.000
_cell.length_b   1.000
_cell.length_c   1.000
_cell.angle_alpha   90.00
_cell.angle_beta   90.00
_cell.angle_gamma   90.00
#
_symmetry.space_group_name_H-M   'P 1'
#
loop_
_entity.id
_entity.type
_entity.pdbx_description
1 polymer ?
#
loop_
_entity_poly.entity_id
_entity_poly.type
_entity_poly.pdbx_seq_one_letter_code
_entity_poly.pdbx_strand_id
1 'polypeptide(L)'
;MRLMFKAMAGRARAAASAIDDAVRQTHAARLAIMAARLRRSLPLLAMLIAATLLFCLFLGWSSGRSVFRALSPASPTGIGAGIAGVLAGLIVIELCAVFAITLMTAALQLAYDTGRHRVRALLQIVSAIALAGLAWRLSALDAVSLPLATIFPMLASACLVALTIWFERTYLRPAYPGFRDFWVDIVDARLFLTRAAHGE
;
A
#
# COMPACT_ATOMS: atom_id res chain seq x y z
N MET A 1 -19.90 4.25 44.62
CA MET A 1 -19.16 4.98 43.55
C MET A 1 -17.86 4.30 43.10
N ARG A 2 -16.90 3.93 43.97
CA ARG A 2 -15.62 3.28 43.57
C ARG A 2 -15.77 1.93 42.82
N LEU A 3 -16.82 1.15 43.10
CA LEU A 3 -17.10 -0.13 42.42
C LEU A 3 -17.58 0.04 40.96
N MET A 4 -18.39 1.07 40.67
CA MET A 4 -18.84 1.38 39.30
C MET A 4 -17.69 1.86 38.40
N PHE A 5 -16.76 2.68 38.93
CA PHE A 5 -15.58 3.13 38.18
C PHE A 5 -14.62 1.98 37.84
N LYS A 6 -14.41 1.02 38.75
CA LYS A 6 -13.61 -0.18 38.45
C LYS A 6 -14.27 -1.07 37.39
N ALA A 7 -15.59 -1.23 37.43
CA ALA A 7 -16.33 -1.99 36.43
C ALA A 7 -16.31 -1.32 35.04
N MET A 8 -16.44 0.02 34.97
CA MET A 8 -16.28 0.79 33.74
C MET A 8 -14.85 0.72 33.20
N ALA A 9 -13.83 0.85 34.06
CA ALA A 9 -12.43 0.74 33.66
C ALA A 9 -12.08 -0.68 33.16
N GLY A 10 -12.62 -1.72 33.79
CA GLY A 10 -12.47 -3.11 33.34
C GLY A 10 -13.11 -3.35 31.97
N ARG A 11 -14.32 -2.82 31.74
CA ARG A 11 -15.00 -2.90 30.43
C ARG A 11 -14.31 -2.07 29.35
N ALA A 12 -13.80 -0.88 29.68
CA ALA A 12 -13.03 -0.06 28.76
C ALA A 12 -11.71 -0.74 28.37
N ARG A 13 -11.03 -1.41 29.32
CA ARG A 13 -9.81 -2.17 29.05
C ARG A 13 -10.08 -3.42 28.22
N ALA A 14 -11.18 -4.13 28.47
CA ALA A 14 -11.60 -5.28 27.67
C ALA A 14 -12.04 -4.88 26.25
N ALA A 15 -12.72 -3.75 26.09
CA ALA A 15 -13.05 -3.18 24.79
C ALA A 15 -11.78 -2.73 24.05
N ALA A 16 -10.84 -2.09 24.75
CA ALA A 16 -9.57 -1.69 24.17
C ALA A 16 -8.72 -2.90 23.74
N SER A 17 -8.69 -3.99 24.51
CA SER A 17 -7.98 -5.21 24.11
C SER A 17 -8.68 -5.93 22.95
N ALA A 18 -10.01 -5.99 22.93
CA ALA A 18 -10.76 -6.55 21.80
C ALA A 18 -10.59 -5.73 20.53
N ILE A 19 -10.48 -4.39 20.65
CA ILE A 19 -10.15 -3.49 19.56
C ILE A 19 -8.70 -3.69 19.12
N ASP A 20 -7.73 -3.85 20.03
CA ASP A 20 -6.33 -4.12 19.68
C ASP A 20 -6.19 -5.46 18.95
N ASP A 21 -6.88 -6.51 19.40
CA ASP A 21 -6.89 -7.82 18.75
C ASP A 21 -7.60 -7.76 17.38
N ALA A 22 -8.72 -7.06 17.28
CA ALA A 22 -9.41 -6.83 16.01
C ALA A 22 -8.55 -6.02 15.04
N VAL A 23 -7.85 -4.99 15.52
CA VAL A 23 -6.91 -4.18 14.74
C VAL A 23 -5.73 -5.02 14.30
N ARG A 24 -5.18 -5.91 15.14
CA ARG A 24 -4.12 -6.85 14.74
C ARG A 24 -4.57 -7.85 13.68
N GLN A 25 -5.87 -8.16 13.61
CA GLN A 25 -6.44 -9.02 12.58
C GLN A 25 -6.66 -8.30 11.24
N THR A 26 -6.58 -6.97 11.21
CA THR A 26 -6.75 -6.19 9.97
C THR A 26 -5.66 -6.43 8.95
N HIS A 27 -6.02 -6.34 7.66
CA HIS A 27 -5.07 -6.45 6.57
C HIS A 27 -4.09 -5.28 6.55
N ALA A 28 -4.53 -4.08 6.98
CA ALA A 28 -3.64 -2.94 7.13
C ALA A 28 -2.54 -3.16 8.19
N ALA A 29 -2.87 -3.76 9.34
CA ALA A 29 -1.89 -4.12 10.35
C ALA A 29 -0.91 -5.19 9.84
N ARG A 30 -1.40 -6.19 9.09
CA ARG A 30 -0.54 -7.18 8.44
C ARG A 30 0.44 -6.51 7.46
N LEU A 31 -0.02 -5.59 6.60
CA LEU A 31 0.86 -4.82 5.71
C LEU A 31 1.93 -4.04 6.49
N ALA A 32 1.57 -3.40 7.60
CA ALA A 32 2.52 -2.67 8.43
C ALA A 32 3.60 -3.59 9.04
N ILE A 33 3.19 -4.76 9.55
CA ILE A 33 4.12 -5.77 10.09
C ILE A 33 5.02 -6.32 8.98
N MET A 34 4.46 -6.61 7.80
CA MET A 34 5.21 -7.06 6.64
C MET A 34 6.27 -6.03 6.22
N ALA A 35 5.91 -4.74 6.13
CA ALA A 35 6.84 -3.66 5.82
C ALA A 35 7.99 -3.57 6.83
N ALA A 36 7.67 -3.67 8.13
CA ALA A 36 8.67 -3.61 9.19
C ALA A 36 9.66 -4.80 9.14
N ARG A 37 9.15 -6.01 8.92
CA ARG A 37 9.97 -7.23 8.88
C ARG A 37 10.84 -7.32 7.61
N LEU A 38 10.34 -6.87 6.46
CA LEU A 38 11.09 -6.93 5.19
C LEU A 38 12.16 -5.85 5.05
N ARG A 39 12.16 -4.82 5.89
CA ARG A 39 13.03 -3.67 5.75
C ARG A 39 14.53 -4.02 5.64
N ARG A 40 14.96 -5.09 6.31
CA ARG A 40 16.38 -5.52 6.32
C ARG A 40 16.73 -6.48 5.19
N SER A 41 15.83 -7.40 4.81
CA SER A 41 16.11 -8.44 3.82
C SER A 41 15.81 -8.00 2.37
N LEU A 42 14.69 -7.30 2.17
CA LEU A 42 14.18 -6.88 0.87
C LEU A 42 13.75 -5.40 0.95
N PRO A 43 14.70 -4.45 0.97
CA PRO A 43 14.41 -3.05 1.26
C PRO A 43 13.44 -2.42 0.25
N LEU A 44 13.45 -2.85 -1.01
CA LEU A 44 12.49 -2.35 -1.99
C LEU A 44 11.09 -2.91 -1.83
N LEU A 45 10.95 -4.20 -1.56
CA LEU A 45 9.63 -4.77 -1.28
C LEU A 45 9.06 -4.15 -0.01
N ALA A 46 9.90 -3.90 1.01
CA ALA A 46 9.51 -3.15 2.20
C ALA A 46 9.08 -1.71 1.89
N MET A 47 9.85 -0.97 1.06
CA MET A 47 9.47 0.39 0.64
C MET A 47 8.18 0.39 -0.16
N LEU A 48 7.97 -0.60 -1.03
CA LEU A 48 6.75 -0.73 -1.83
C LEU A 48 5.55 -1.02 -0.94
N ILE A 49 5.65 -1.98 -0.01
CA ILE A 49 4.60 -2.26 0.98
C ILE A 49 4.31 -1.02 1.83
N ALA A 50 5.34 -0.30 2.28
CA ALA A 50 5.17 0.93 3.05
C ALA A 50 4.50 2.04 2.23
N ALA A 51 4.89 2.23 0.97
CA ALA A 51 4.26 3.18 0.06
C ALA A 51 2.79 2.81 -0.20
N THR A 52 2.50 1.52 -0.40
CA THR A 52 1.13 1.03 -0.55
C THR A 52 0.30 1.25 0.71
N LEU A 53 0.87 1.01 1.89
CA LEU A 53 0.20 1.30 3.16
C LEU A 53 -0.12 2.80 3.30
N LEU A 54 0.85 3.68 3.01
CA LEU A 54 0.63 5.13 3.03
C LEU A 54 -0.45 5.55 2.03
N PHE A 55 -0.48 4.94 0.85
CA PHE A 55 -1.51 5.18 -0.15
C PHE A 55 -2.89 4.71 0.33
N CYS A 56 -2.99 3.54 0.97
CA CYS A 56 -4.23 3.05 1.57
C CYS A 56 -4.73 4.00 2.66
N LEU A 57 -3.83 4.47 3.54
CA LEU A 57 -4.16 5.44 4.59
C LEU A 57 -4.65 6.77 4.01
N PHE A 58 -4.00 7.26 2.95
CA PHE A 58 -4.42 8.46 2.24
C PHE A 58 -5.80 8.31 1.59
N LEU A 59 -6.07 7.17 0.94
CA LEU A 59 -7.38 6.88 0.35
C LEU A 59 -8.47 6.74 1.42
N GLY A 60 -8.17 6.06 2.53
CA GLY A 60 -9.07 5.96 3.67
C GLY A 60 -9.42 7.32 4.26
N TRP A 61 -8.40 8.13 4.52
CA TRP A 61 -8.56 9.49 5.04
C TRP A 61 -9.38 10.37 4.09
N SER A 62 -9.04 10.38 2.80
CA SER A 62 -9.75 11.20 1.81
C SER A 62 -11.20 10.78 1.63
N SER A 63 -11.46 9.46 1.62
CA SER A 63 -12.82 8.89 1.53
C SER A 63 -13.64 9.21 2.78
N GLY A 64 -13.10 8.96 3.98
CA GLY A 64 -13.78 9.25 5.23
C GLY A 64 -14.09 10.74 5.40
N ARG A 65 -13.14 11.61 5.02
CA ARG A 65 -13.34 13.06 4.99
C ARG A 65 -14.43 13.48 3.99
N SER A 66 -14.49 12.83 2.84
CA SER A 66 -15.51 13.08 1.81
C SER A 66 -16.91 12.73 2.33
N VAL A 67 -17.07 11.53 2.91
CA VAL A 67 -18.32 11.08 3.52
C VAL A 67 -18.76 11.98 4.67
N PHE A 68 -17.84 12.37 5.56
CA PHE A 68 -18.12 13.31 6.63
C PHE A 68 -18.67 14.64 6.10
N ARG A 69 -18.01 15.22 5.09
CA ARG A 69 -18.44 16.49 4.48
C ARG A 69 -19.78 16.38 3.76
N ALA A 70 -20.07 15.25 3.14
CA ALA A 70 -21.35 15.00 2.47
C ALA A 70 -22.50 14.88 3.48
N LEU A 71 -22.26 14.24 4.63
CA LEU A 71 -23.28 13.98 5.65
C LEU A 71 -23.38 15.08 6.72
N SER A 72 -22.37 15.93 6.88
CA SER A 72 -22.36 17.01 7.88
C SER A 72 -23.55 17.97 7.78
N PRO A 73 -24.06 18.36 6.59
CA PRO A 73 -25.22 19.26 6.50
C PRO A 73 -26.52 18.60 7.01
N ALA A 74 -26.60 17.27 6.96
CA ALA A 74 -27.79 16.50 7.36
C ALA A 74 -27.72 15.99 8.82
N SER A 75 -26.61 16.23 9.53
CA SER A 75 -26.35 15.71 10.88
C SER A 75 -26.21 16.87 11.87
N PRO A 76 -27.28 17.30 12.57
CA PRO A 76 -27.29 18.47 13.45
C PRO A 76 -26.23 18.43 14.56
N THR A 77 -25.92 17.23 15.06
CA THR A 77 -24.93 17.01 16.13
C THR A 77 -23.53 16.68 15.60
N GLY A 78 -23.36 16.49 14.29
CA GLY A 78 -22.11 16.00 13.67
C GLY A 78 -21.67 14.57 14.03
N ILE A 79 -22.27 13.95 15.05
CA ILE A 79 -21.87 12.63 15.57
C ILE A 79 -22.14 11.53 14.53
N GLY A 80 -23.32 11.53 13.89
CA GLY A 80 -23.68 10.53 12.89
C GLY A 80 -22.78 10.59 11.65
N ALA A 81 -22.52 11.80 11.14
CA ALA A 81 -21.57 12.02 10.05
C ALA A 81 -20.14 11.60 10.42
N GLY A 82 -19.73 11.82 11.67
CA GLY A 82 -18.43 11.40 12.20
C GLY A 82 -18.26 9.88 12.18
N ILE A 83 -19.23 9.14 12.75
CA ILE A 83 -19.20 7.68 12.78
C ILE A 83 -19.20 7.11 11.36
N ALA A 84 -20.07 7.61 10.48
CA ALA A 84 -20.14 7.17 9.09
C ALA A 84 -18.84 7.44 8.31
N GLY A 85 -18.23 8.61 8.52
CA GLY A 85 -16.94 8.96 7.90
C GLY A 85 -15.80 8.06 8.36
N VAL A 86 -15.72 7.76 9.66
CA VAL A 86 -14.71 6.84 10.21
C VAL A 86 -14.89 5.43 9.66
N LEU A 87 -16.12 4.91 9.65
CA LEU A 87 -16.41 3.57 9.11
C LEU A 87 -16.08 3.47 7.62
N ALA A 88 -16.47 4.47 6.83
CA ALA A 88 -16.14 4.51 5.41
C ALA A 88 -14.64 4.52 5.17
N GLY A 89 -13.89 5.31 5.94
CA GLY A 89 -12.42 5.33 5.86
C GLY A 89 -11.79 3.98 6.19
N LEU A 90 -12.24 3.32 7.26
CA LEU A 90 -11.73 2.00 7.66
C LEU A 90 -12.04 0.92 6.61
N ILE A 91 -13.25 0.91 6.05
CA ILE A 91 -13.63 -0.04 4.99
C ILE A 91 -12.73 0.14 3.76
N VAL A 92 -12.49 1.39 3.34
CA VAL A 92 -11.62 1.69 2.20
C VAL A 92 -10.18 1.26 2.48
N ILE A 93 -9.66 1.50 3.69
CA ILE A 93 -8.32 1.04 4.08
C ILE A 93 -8.21 -0.47 3.97
N GLU A 94 -9.18 -1.22 4.52
CA GLU A 94 -9.16 -2.68 4.48
C GLU A 94 -9.29 -3.23 3.08
N LEU A 95 -10.21 -2.71 2.26
CA LEU A 95 -10.37 -3.14 0.87
C LEU A 95 -9.10 -2.87 0.06
N CYS A 96 -8.46 -1.70 0.23
CA CYS A 96 -7.21 -1.39 -0.43
C CYS A 96 -6.07 -2.30 0.05
N ALA A 97 -6.02 -2.61 1.35
CA ALA A 97 -5.01 -3.49 1.92
C ALA A 97 -5.14 -4.93 1.39
N VAL A 98 -6.35 -5.46 1.35
CA VAL A 98 -6.64 -6.78 0.74
C VAL A 98 -6.22 -6.77 -0.73
N PHE A 99 -6.69 -5.78 -1.49
CA PHE A 99 -6.35 -5.65 -2.90
C PHE A 99 -4.83 -5.60 -3.13
N ALA A 100 -4.12 -4.80 -2.34
CA ALA A 100 -2.66 -4.71 -2.38
C ALA A 100 -1.97 -6.06 -2.14
N ILE A 101 -2.40 -6.81 -1.11
CA ILE A 101 -1.85 -8.14 -0.82
C ILE A 101 -2.11 -9.10 -2.00
N THR A 102 -3.33 -9.10 -2.55
CA THR A 102 -3.66 -9.95 -3.70
C THR A 102 -2.84 -9.60 -4.93
N LEU A 103 -2.66 -8.31 -5.22
CA LEU A 103 -1.88 -7.82 -6.35
C LEU A 103 -0.39 -8.19 -6.19
N MET A 104 0.18 -8.02 -5.00
CA MET A 104 1.56 -8.41 -4.72
C MET A 104 1.78 -9.91 -4.86
N THR A 105 0.83 -10.72 -4.40
CA THR A 105 0.88 -12.18 -4.53
C THR A 105 0.83 -12.61 -6.00
N ALA A 106 -0.11 -12.03 -6.76
CA ALA A 106 -0.23 -12.28 -8.19
C ALA A 106 1.01 -11.82 -8.97
N ALA A 107 1.57 -10.65 -8.63
CA ALA A 107 2.78 -10.12 -9.25
C ALA A 107 3.99 -11.02 -8.98
N LEU A 108 4.16 -11.52 -7.75
CA LEU A 108 5.23 -12.46 -7.41
C LEU A 108 5.07 -13.81 -8.09
N GLN A 109 3.84 -14.30 -8.24
CA GLN A 109 3.55 -15.52 -8.99
C GLN A 109 3.89 -15.34 -10.47
N LEU A 110 3.43 -14.25 -11.08
CA LEU A 110 3.78 -13.90 -12.46
C LEU A 110 5.30 -13.77 -12.64
N ALA A 111 6.00 -13.16 -11.69
CA ALA A 111 7.45 -13.01 -11.74
C ALA A 111 8.18 -14.37 -11.62
N TYR A 112 7.67 -15.28 -10.78
CA TYR A 112 8.16 -16.65 -10.67
C TYR A 112 8.00 -17.42 -11.98
N ASP A 113 6.84 -17.32 -12.62
CA ASP A 113 6.51 -18.06 -13.85
C ASP A 113 7.21 -17.51 -15.10
N THR A 114 7.46 -16.20 -15.15
CA THR A 114 8.01 -15.53 -16.35
C THR A 114 9.53 -15.41 -16.36
N GLY A 115 10.17 -15.35 -15.19
CA GLY A 115 11.62 -15.21 -15.05
C GLY A 115 12.16 -13.80 -15.33
N ARG A 116 13.40 -13.53 -14.88
CA ARG A 116 13.98 -12.18 -14.80
C ARG A 116 14.02 -11.39 -16.10
N HIS A 117 14.26 -12.06 -17.24
CA HIS A 117 14.39 -11.39 -18.54
C HIS A 117 13.03 -10.91 -19.07
N ARG A 118 11.96 -11.70 -18.87
CA ARG A 118 10.60 -11.31 -19.26
C ARG A 118 10.04 -10.25 -18.33
N VAL A 119 10.32 -10.33 -17.03
CA VAL A 119 9.97 -9.27 -16.07
C VAL A 119 10.60 -7.93 -16.43
N ARG A 120 11.87 -7.90 -16.85
CA ARG A 120 12.48 -6.68 -17.40
C ARG A 120 11.74 -6.16 -18.62
N ALA A 121 11.43 -7.02 -19.59
CA ALA A 121 10.72 -6.61 -20.80
C ALA A 121 9.35 -5.99 -20.45
N LEU A 122 8.60 -6.61 -19.52
CA LEU A 122 7.33 -6.06 -19.03
C LEU A 122 7.52 -4.71 -18.35
N LEU A 123 8.51 -4.56 -17.45
CA LEU A 123 8.80 -3.28 -16.80
C LEU A 123 9.15 -2.18 -17.81
N GLN A 124 9.92 -2.51 -18.85
CA GLN A 124 10.28 -1.58 -19.92
C GLN A 124 9.06 -1.17 -20.75
N ILE A 125 8.20 -2.12 -21.13
CA ILE A 125 6.96 -1.85 -21.87
C ILE A 125 6.04 -0.96 -21.04
N VAL A 126 5.82 -1.29 -19.77
CA VAL A 126 4.96 -0.50 -18.88
C VAL A 126 5.55 0.88 -18.64
N SER A 127 6.87 1.01 -18.51
CA SER A 127 7.56 2.31 -18.42
C SER A 127 7.36 3.14 -19.68
N ALA A 128 7.48 2.53 -20.86
CA ALA A 128 7.28 3.21 -22.14
C ALA A 128 5.83 3.70 -22.29
N ILE A 129 4.84 2.86 -21.94
CA ILE A 129 3.42 3.24 -21.95
C ILE A 129 3.15 4.37 -20.95
N ALA A 130 3.70 4.30 -19.74
CA ALA A 130 3.52 5.32 -18.73
C ALA A 130 4.11 6.68 -19.17
N LEU A 131 5.31 6.68 -19.76
CA LEU A 131 5.94 7.88 -20.29
C LEU A 131 5.18 8.44 -21.49
N ALA A 132 4.71 7.59 -22.40
CA ALA A 132 3.90 8.02 -23.54
C ALA A 132 2.58 8.65 -23.08
N GLY A 133 1.90 8.01 -22.12
CA GLY A 133 0.67 8.54 -21.52
C GLY A 133 0.90 9.86 -20.78
N LEU A 134 2.02 10.00 -20.07
CA LEU A 134 2.40 11.24 -19.42
C LEU A 134 2.69 12.35 -20.46
N ALA A 135 3.45 12.05 -21.51
CA ALA A 135 3.76 13.00 -22.58
C ALA A 135 2.48 13.50 -23.26
N TRP A 136 1.55 12.61 -23.56
CA TRP A 136 0.22 12.96 -24.10
C TRP A 136 -0.58 13.86 -23.15
N ARG A 137 -0.56 13.56 -21.85
CA ARG A 137 -1.24 14.38 -20.85
C ARG A 137 -0.61 15.77 -20.73
N LEU A 138 0.71 15.85 -20.80
CA LEU A 138 1.44 17.12 -20.74
C LEU A 138 1.22 17.97 -21.98
N SER A 139 1.12 17.35 -23.17
CA SER A 139 0.82 18.09 -24.41
C SER A 139 -0.57 18.71 -24.43
N ALA A 140 -1.49 18.22 -23.58
CA ALA A 140 -2.86 18.70 -23.46
C ALA A 140 -3.06 19.70 -22.30
N LEU A 141 -2.02 20.02 -21.53
CA LEU A 141 -2.10 20.92 -20.37
C LEU A 141 -1.52 22.30 -20.71
N ASP A 142 -2.22 23.35 -20.28
CA ASP A 142 -1.67 24.71 -20.28
C ASP A 142 -0.55 24.83 -19.23
N ALA A 143 0.57 25.44 -19.62
CA ALA A 143 1.82 25.51 -18.85
C ALA A 143 1.68 26.19 -17.47
N VAL A 144 0.59 26.94 -17.24
CA VAL A 144 0.40 27.79 -16.05
C VAL A 144 -0.30 27.04 -14.90
N SER A 145 -0.93 25.89 -15.16
CA SER A 145 -1.63 25.11 -14.12
C SER A 145 -1.17 23.65 -14.11
N LEU A 146 -0.35 23.29 -13.13
CA LEU A 146 -0.09 21.89 -12.78
C LEU A 146 -1.04 21.47 -11.65
N PRO A 147 -2.22 20.89 -11.94
CA PRO A 147 -3.09 20.40 -10.90
C PRO A 147 -2.44 19.22 -10.19
N LEU A 148 -2.81 19.00 -8.91
CA LEU A 148 -2.35 17.87 -8.10
C LEU A 148 -2.60 16.52 -8.81
N ALA A 149 -3.67 16.45 -9.62
CA ALA A 149 -4.03 15.30 -10.44
C ALA A 149 -2.97 14.93 -11.49
N THR A 150 -2.10 15.86 -11.90
CA THR A 150 -0.99 15.61 -12.85
C THR A 150 0.30 15.20 -12.14
N ILE A 151 0.49 15.63 -10.88
CA ILE A 151 1.68 15.31 -10.09
C ILE A 151 1.76 13.81 -9.79
N PHE A 152 0.64 13.17 -9.47
CA PHE A 152 0.61 11.73 -9.18
C PHE A 152 1.05 10.87 -10.37
N PRO A 153 0.52 11.03 -11.59
CA PRO A 153 1.02 10.34 -12.78
C PRO A 153 2.50 10.58 -13.05
N MET A 154 2.99 11.81 -12.88
CA MET A 154 4.41 12.12 -13.02
C MET A 154 5.27 11.31 -12.04
N LEU A 155 4.96 11.39 -10.74
CA LEU A 155 5.67 10.65 -9.71
C LEU A 155 5.60 9.12 -9.95
N ALA A 156 4.43 8.62 -10.34
CA ALA A 156 4.24 7.20 -10.65
C ALA A 156 5.14 6.76 -11.82
N SER A 157 5.18 7.53 -12.91
CA SER A 157 6.03 7.23 -14.07
C SER A 157 7.53 7.32 -13.73
N ALA A 158 7.95 8.33 -12.95
CA ALA A 158 9.33 8.49 -12.52
C ALA A 158 9.77 7.33 -11.61
N CYS A 159 8.90 6.94 -10.68
CA CYS A 159 9.12 5.79 -9.79
C CYS A 159 9.25 4.48 -10.60
N LEU A 160 8.39 4.27 -11.59
CA LEU A 160 8.42 3.10 -12.45
C LEU A 160 9.72 3.02 -13.30
N VAL A 161 10.18 4.14 -13.84
CA VAL A 161 11.47 4.21 -14.54
C VAL A 161 12.63 3.93 -13.60
N ALA A 162 12.64 4.55 -12.42
CA ALA A 162 13.66 4.31 -11.41
C ALA A 162 13.71 2.83 -10.98
N LEU A 163 12.53 2.21 -10.79
CA LEU A 163 12.40 0.79 -10.48
C LEU A 163 12.96 -0.09 -11.59
N THR A 164 12.69 0.26 -12.86
CA THR A 164 13.22 -0.47 -14.02
C THR A 164 14.75 -0.41 -14.10
N ILE A 165 15.33 0.77 -13.86
CA ILE A 165 16.79 0.96 -13.83
C ILE A 165 17.41 0.17 -12.68
N TRP A 166 16.80 0.25 -11.49
CA TRP A 166 17.26 -0.51 -10.33
C TRP A 166 17.20 -2.02 -10.59
N PHE A 167 16.10 -2.52 -11.16
CA PHE A 167 15.91 -3.94 -11.49
C PHE A 167 17.02 -4.45 -12.41
N GLU A 168 17.36 -3.67 -13.44
CA GLU A 168 18.44 -4.02 -14.36
C GLU A 168 19.80 -4.08 -13.64
N ARG A 169 20.10 -3.10 -12.77
CA ARG A 169 21.36 -3.06 -12.02
C ARG A 169 21.48 -4.21 -11.03
N THR A 170 20.40 -4.55 -10.34
CA THR A 170 20.42 -5.53 -9.24
C THR A 170 20.32 -6.97 -9.74
N TYR A 171 19.50 -7.27 -10.76
CA TYR A 171 19.19 -8.66 -11.13
C TYR A 171 19.80 -9.13 -12.46
N LEU A 172 20.36 -8.22 -13.27
CA LEU A 172 20.90 -8.56 -14.59
C LEU A 172 22.37 -8.21 -14.78
N ARG A 173 23.01 -7.51 -13.83
CA ARG A 173 24.43 -7.16 -13.89
C ARG A 173 25.20 -7.86 -12.77
N PRO A 174 25.80 -9.04 -13.02
CA PRO A 174 26.58 -9.78 -12.00
C PRO A 174 27.75 -8.99 -11.42
N ALA A 175 28.32 -8.09 -12.22
CA ALA A 175 29.46 -7.26 -11.82
C ALA A 175 29.09 -6.05 -10.94
N TYR A 176 27.80 -5.81 -10.67
CA TYR A 176 27.38 -4.68 -9.84
C TYR A 176 27.55 -5.01 -8.34
N PRO A 177 28.09 -4.10 -7.50
CA PRO A 177 28.35 -4.33 -6.06
C PRO A 177 27.09 -4.51 -5.19
N GLY A 178 25.95 -4.81 -5.80
CA GLY A 178 24.69 -5.14 -5.14
C GLY A 178 23.87 -6.13 -5.97
N PHE A 179 24.53 -6.97 -6.77
CA PHE A 179 23.87 -8.04 -7.52
C PHE A 179 23.16 -8.99 -6.55
N ARG A 180 21.91 -9.33 -6.85
CA ARG A 180 21.09 -10.27 -6.09
C ARG A 180 20.55 -11.34 -7.03
N ASP A 181 20.34 -12.53 -6.50
CA ASP A 181 19.66 -13.57 -7.27
C ASP A 181 18.15 -13.30 -7.24
N PHE A 182 17.59 -13.06 -8.43
CA PHE A 182 16.18 -12.81 -8.64
C PHE A 182 15.30 -13.96 -8.16
N TRP A 183 15.74 -15.20 -8.37
CA TRP A 183 14.94 -16.37 -8.03
C TRP A 183 14.87 -16.57 -6.51
N VAL A 184 16.00 -16.40 -5.82
CA VAL A 184 16.08 -16.45 -4.35
C VAL A 184 15.16 -15.38 -3.74
N ASP A 185 15.26 -14.13 -4.22
CA ASP A 185 14.45 -13.03 -3.69
C ASP A 185 12.94 -13.27 -3.89
N ILE A 186 12.52 -13.86 -5.02
CA ILE A 186 11.10 -14.20 -5.27
C ILE A 186 10.63 -15.31 -4.36
N VAL A 187 11.40 -16.39 -4.23
CA VAL A 187 11.03 -17.54 -3.40
C VAL A 187 10.93 -17.11 -1.94
N ASP A 188 11.89 -16.31 -1.45
CA ASP A 188 11.86 -15.77 -0.09
C ASP A 188 10.66 -14.84 0.12
N ALA A 189 10.37 -13.95 -0.83
CA ALA A 189 9.20 -13.07 -0.76
C ALA A 189 7.88 -13.85 -0.74
N ARG A 190 7.76 -14.89 -1.57
CA ARG A 190 6.56 -15.76 -1.60
C ARG A 190 6.42 -16.54 -0.30
N LEU A 191 7.49 -17.19 0.17
CA LEU A 191 7.49 -17.91 1.45
C LEU A 191 7.14 -16.99 2.61
N PHE A 192 7.62 -15.75 2.59
CA PHE A 192 7.28 -14.76 3.59
C PHE A 192 5.78 -14.40 3.55
N LEU A 193 5.23 -14.13 2.36
CA LEU A 193 3.79 -13.81 2.23
C LEU A 193 2.91 -15.00 2.65
N THR A 194 3.29 -16.22 2.29
CA THR A 194 2.57 -17.43 2.72
C THR A 194 2.60 -17.56 4.24
N ARG A 195 3.75 -17.39 4.89
CA ARG A 195 3.87 -17.44 6.37
C ARG A 195 3.06 -16.34 7.05
N ALA A 196 3.16 -15.12 6.54
CA ALA A 196 2.41 -13.98 7.06
C ALA A 196 0.88 -14.12 6.88
N ALA A 197 0.41 -14.89 5.88
CA ALA A 197 -1.01 -15.23 5.75
C ALA A 197 -1.49 -16.15 6.89
N HIS A 198 -0.62 -17.05 7.37
CA HIS A 198 -0.90 -18.00 8.44
C HIS A 198 -0.62 -17.46 9.86
N GLY A 199 -0.09 -16.23 9.98
CA GLY A 199 0.12 -15.56 11.27
C GLY A 199 1.48 -15.80 11.92
N GLU A 200 2.45 -16.33 11.18
CA GLU A 200 3.86 -16.53 11.60
C GLU A 200 4.73 -15.28 11.32
#